data_AF-A0A7S3AXA8-F1
#
_entry.id   AF-A0A7S3AXA8-F1
#
_cell.length_a   1.000
_cell.length_b   1.000
_cell.length_c   1.000
_cell.angle_alpha   90.00
_cell.angle_beta   90.00
_cell.angle_gamma   90.00
#
_symmetry.space_group_name_H-M   'P 1'
#
loop_
_entity.id
_entity.type
_entity.pdbx_description
1 polymer ?
#
loop_
_entity_poly.entity_id
_entity_poly.type
_entity_poly.pdbx_seq_one_letter_code
_entity_poly.pdbx_strand_id
1 'polypeptide(L)'
;IQTFQTDKQRKLNELHVMITLKMSQVHHLVEGKLPADLSSSLVFPAAELDRLGGRIKELQAEKADLRKRQKVLRTEHKQLHANQSAKEEKLRELDARACDVQMLKFGQVVDLDAIESVGVNKGAEDLKERIKRVEVSQDRALQAMQAKLKRAKLELKRATDQSSASLNAVANLFEQQHQLEGSLNQKQQQKVAPREPTLERSERNSLVQLVKIQAKEVEALKLEINMLRRKGGHVYTGGK
;
A
#
# COMPACT_ATOMS: atom_id res chain seq x y z
N ILE A 1 -0.41 55.87 -0.51
CA ILE A 1 0.52 55.24 -1.49
C ILE A 1 0.12 53.78 -1.78
N GLN A 2 -0.13 52.93 -0.77
CA GLN A 2 -0.57 51.54 -0.99
C GLN A 2 -1.90 51.40 -1.77
N THR A 3 -2.93 52.15 -1.38
CA THR A 3 -4.26 52.12 -2.04
C THR A 3 -4.18 52.44 -3.54
N PHE A 4 -3.34 53.40 -3.92
CA PHE A 4 -3.10 53.77 -5.32
C PHE A 4 -2.42 52.66 -6.13
N GLN A 5 -1.49 51.91 -5.51
CA GLN A 5 -0.87 50.76 -6.16
C GLN A 5 -1.85 49.59 -6.29
N THR A 6 -2.74 49.40 -5.31
CA THR A 6 -3.80 48.38 -5.39
C THR A 6 -4.79 48.67 -6.52
N ASP A 7 -5.20 49.93 -6.68
CA ASP A 7 -6.09 50.35 -7.78
C ASP A 7 -5.43 50.24 -9.15
N LYS A 8 -4.13 50.58 -9.25
CA LYS A 8 -3.36 50.43 -10.50
C LYS A 8 -3.19 48.96 -10.89
N GLN A 9 -2.98 48.10 -9.90
CA GLN A 9 -2.88 46.65 -10.09
C GLN A 9 -4.24 46.02 -10.43
N ARG A 10 -5.34 46.55 -9.88
CA ARG A 10 -6.71 46.16 -10.23
C ARG A 10 -7.03 46.50 -11.69
N LYS A 11 -6.70 47.72 -12.13
CA LYS A 11 -6.82 48.15 -13.54
C LYS A 11 -5.93 47.35 -14.50
N LEU A 12 -4.75 46.92 -14.06
CA LEU A 12 -3.85 46.05 -14.84
C LEU A 12 -4.36 44.60 -14.96
N ASN A 13 -5.12 44.14 -13.97
CA ASN A 13 -5.68 42.78 -13.93
C ASN A 13 -7.09 42.69 -14.54
N GLU A 14 -7.63 43.77 -15.11
CA GLU A 14 -8.86 43.74 -15.91
C GLU A 14 -8.57 43.08 -17.27
N LEU A 15 -8.53 41.75 -17.26
CA LEU A 15 -8.48 40.96 -18.48
C LEU A 15 -9.86 40.97 -19.14
N HIS A 16 -10.00 41.77 -20.19
CA HIS A 16 -11.18 41.77 -21.05
C HIS A 16 -11.18 40.49 -21.90
N VAL A 17 -11.87 39.47 -21.42
CA VAL A 17 -12.06 38.21 -22.14
C VAL A 17 -13.36 38.30 -22.93
N MET A 18 -13.26 38.32 -24.26
CA MET A 18 -14.42 38.27 -25.15
C MET A 18 -14.86 36.82 -25.33
N ILE A 19 -16.05 36.48 -24.84
CA ILE A 19 -16.65 35.15 -24.99
C ILE A 19 -17.90 35.28 -25.86
N THR A 20 -17.97 34.50 -26.94
CA THR A 20 -19.17 34.40 -27.76
C THR A 20 -20.11 33.36 -27.14
N LEU A 21 -21.22 33.83 -26.57
CA LEU A 21 -22.26 32.96 -26.00
C LEU A 21 -23.43 32.84 -26.97
N LYS A 22 -23.97 31.62 -27.11
CA LYS A 22 -25.24 31.41 -27.82
C LYS A 22 -26.37 31.92 -26.92
N MET A 23 -27.44 32.47 -27.50
CA MET A 23 -28.59 32.95 -26.73
C MET A 23 -29.21 31.87 -25.83
N SER A 24 -29.13 30.60 -26.22
CA SER A 24 -29.57 29.46 -25.41
C SER A 24 -28.75 29.22 -24.13
N GLN A 25 -27.58 29.85 -23.99
CA GLN A 25 -26.69 29.70 -22.84
C GLN A 25 -26.89 30.82 -21.80
N VAL A 26 -27.60 31.89 -22.16
CA VAL A 26 -27.86 33.02 -21.26
C VAL A 26 -29.08 32.69 -20.42
N HIS A 27 -28.84 32.43 -19.13
CA HIS A 27 -29.90 32.13 -18.16
C HIS A 27 -30.30 33.38 -17.34
N HIS A 28 -29.55 34.47 -17.45
CA HIS A 28 -29.87 35.73 -16.80
C HIS A 28 -30.82 36.55 -17.69
N LEU A 29 -32.11 36.23 -17.63
CA LEU A 29 -33.18 37.02 -18.25
C LEU A 29 -34.04 37.66 -17.17
N VAL A 30 -34.20 38.98 -17.24
CA VAL A 30 -35.18 39.71 -16.45
C VAL A 30 -36.39 39.93 -17.37
N GLU A 31 -37.55 39.41 -16.98
CA GLU A 31 -38.81 39.52 -17.77
C GLU A 31 -38.70 39.04 -19.23
N GLY A 32 -37.92 37.98 -19.49
CA GLY A 32 -37.81 37.37 -20.82
C GLY A 32 -37.05 38.20 -21.86
N LYS A 33 -36.39 39.29 -21.44
CA LYS A 33 -35.50 40.09 -22.28
C LYS A 33 -34.09 40.12 -21.68
N LEU A 34 -33.10 40.34 -22.54
CA LEU A 34 -31.72 40.58 -22.10
C LEU A 34 -31.68 41.95 -21.40
N PRO A 35 -31.19 42.05 -20.16
CA PRO A 35 -31.01 43.35 -19.50
C PRO A 35 -30.11 44.26 -20.32
N ALA A 36 -30.40 45.56 -20.33
CA ALA A 36 -29.61 46.55 -21.06
C ALA A 36 -28.18 46.71 -20.50
N ASP A 37 -27.95 46.25 -19.27
CA ASP A 37 -26.65 46.26 -18.61
C ASP A 37 -26.34 44.86 -18.04
N LEU A 38 -25.25 44.26 -18.50
CA LEU A 38 -24.76 42.94 -18.06
C LEU A 38 -23.57 43.06 -17.10
N SER A 39 -23.21 44.28 -16.69
CA SER A 39 -22.04 44.55 -15.84
C SER A 39 -22.09 43.86 -14.47
N SER A 40 -23.28 43.54 -13.97
CA SER A 40 -23.50 42.82 -12.71
C SER A 40 -23.72 41.31 -12.87
N SER A 41 -23.63 40.78 -14.09
CA SER A 41 -23.88 39.36 -14.39
C SER A 41 -22.61 38.52 -14.22
N LEU A 42 -22.73 37.38 -13.53
CA LEU A 42 -21.64 36.43 -13.33
C LEU A 42 -21.75 35.30 -14.36
N VAL A 43 -20.66 35.03 -15.09
CA VAL A 43 -20.57 33.88 -16.01
C VAL A 43 -19.82 32.76 -15.30
N PHE A 44 -20.44 31.59 -15.23
CA PHE A 44 -19.83 30.39 -14.67
C PHE A 44 -20.24 29.16 -15.49
N PRO A 45 -19.42 28.10 -15.51
CA PRO A 45 -19.80 26.84 -16.15
C PRO A 45 -21.02 26.23 -15.47
N ALA A 46 -21.99 25.72 -16.25
CA ALA A 46 -23.21 25.10 -15.70
C ALA A 46 -22.88 23.91 -14.76
N ALA A 47 -21.85 23.13 -15.10
CA ALA A 47 -21.38 22.03 -14.26
C ALA A 47 -20.88 22.49 -12.88
N GLU A 48 -20.32 23.69 -12.77
CA GLU A 48 -19.90 24.24 -11.48
C GLU A 48 -21.09 24.71 -10.64
N LEU A 49 -22.16 25.21 -11.26
CA LEU A 49 -23.39 25.57 -10.57
C LEU A 49 -24.09 24.32 -10.00
N ASP A 50 -24.19 23.26 -10.80
CA ASP A 50 -24.78 22.00 -10.34
C ASP A 50 -23.96 21.38 -9.21
N ARG A 51 -22.63 21.40 -9.33
CA ARG A 51 -21.72 20.97 -8.28
C ARG A 51 -21.90 21.80 -7.01
N LEU A 52 -22.00 23.13 -7.13
CA LEU A 52 -22.22 24.02 -5.99
C LEU A 52 -23.58 23.76 -5.35
N GLY A 53 -24.63 23.56 -6.14
CA GLY A 53 -25.97 23.20 -5.67
C GLY A 53 -25.98 21.87 -4.92
N GLY A 54 -25.29 20.85 -5.43
CA GLY A 54 -25.07 19.58 -4.73
C GLY A 54 -24.32 19.78 -3.40
N ARG A 55 -23.24 20.56 -3.43
CA ARG A 55 -22.44 20.86 -2.24
C ARG A 55 -23.21 21.64 -1.18
N ILE A 56 -24.08 22.56 -1.57
CA ILE A 56 -24.96 23.30 -0.65
C ILE A 56 -25.91 22.32 0.06
N LYS A 57 -26.50 21.36 -0.66
CA LYS A 57 -27.37 20.34 -0.06
C LYS A 57 -26.63 19.44 0.92
N GLU A 58 -25.43 18.99 0.56
CA GLU A 58 -24.55 18.24 1.46
C GLU A 58 -24.24 19.02 2.74
N LEU A 59 -23.81 20.28 2.61
CA LEU A 59 -23.50 21.15 3.75
C LEU A 59 -24.73 21.42 4.62
N GLN A 60 -25.92 21.52 4.03
CA GLN A 60 -27.17 21.63 4.79
C GLN A 60 -27.46 20.37 5.60
N ALA A 61 -27.29 19.18 5.01
CA ALA A 61 -27.43 17.91 5.72
C ALA A 61 -26.40 17.77 6.86
N GLU A 62 -25.14 18.07 6.58
CA GLU A 62 -24.06 18.03 7.56
C GLU A 62 -24.30 19.01 8.72
N LYS A 63 -24.75 20.23 8.43
CA LYS A 63 -25.12 21.21 9.45
C LYS A 63 -26.30 20.74 10.30
N ALA A 64 -27.29 20.07 9.71
CA ALA A 64 -28.41 19.51 10.46
C ALA A 64 -27.96 18.40 11.42
N ASP A 65 -27.06 17.52 10.98
CA ASP A 65 -26.51 16.45 11.81
C ASP A 65 -25.60 16.97 12.91
N LEU A 66 -24.74 17.95 12.63
CA LEU A 66 -23.93 18.64 13.63
C LEU A 66 -24.81 19.31 14.70
N ARG A 67 -25.93 19.92 14.32
CA ARG A 67 -26.89 20.50 15.28
C ARG A 67 -27.52 19.43 16.17
N LYS A 68 -27.90 18.26 15.63
CA LYS A 68 -28.42 17.14 16.43
C LYS A 68 -27.38 16.66 17.45
N ARG A 69 -26.14 16.44 17.00
CA ARG A 69 -25.03 16.02 17.87
C ARG A 69 -24.75 17.06 18.96
N GLN A 70 -24.70 18.34 18.61
CA GLN A 70 -24.50 19.42 19.58
C GLN A 70 -25.62 19.45 20.64
N LYS A 71 -26.87 19.18 20.25
CA LYS A 71 -28.00 19.11 21.19
C LYS A 71 -27.81 17.96 22.19
N VAL A 72 -27.45 16.77 21.72
CA VAL A 72 -27.18 15.59 22.55
C VAL A 72 -26.01 15.87 23.51
N LEU A 73 -24.90 16.41 22.99
CA LEU A 73 -23.74 16.74 23.81
C LEU A 73 -24.06 17.76 24.90
N ARG A 74 -24.89 18.77 24.58
CA ARG A 74 -25.34 19.76 25.58
C ARG A 74 -26.20 19.13 26.67
N THR A 75 -27.07 18.18 26.33
CA THR A 75 -27.89 17.48 27.34
C THR A 75 -27.02 16.58 28.22
N GLU A 76 -26.10 15.83 27.63
CA GLU A 76 -25.15 14.98 28.36
C GLU A 76 -24.26 15.80 29.28
N HIS A 77 -23.70 16.91 28.79
CA HIS A 77 -22.88 17.81 29.62
C HIS A 77 -23.65 18.33 30.83
N LYS A 78 -24.90 18.75 30.65
CA LYS A 78 -25.75 19.20 31.77
C LYS A 78 -26.00 18.08 32.79
N GLN A 79 -26.27 16.85 32.31
CA GLN A 79 -26.47 15.69 33.17
C GLN A 79 -25.20 15.32 33.93
N LEU A 80 -24.05 15.28 33.26
CA LEU A 80 -22.76 15.00 33.88
C LEU A 80 -22.40 16.05 34.92
N HIS A 81 -22.62 17.33 34.62
CA HIS A 81 -22.38 18.41 35.58
C HIS A 81 -23.30 18.31 36.81
N ALA A 82 -24.58 17.99 36.63
CA ALA A 82 -25.49 17.76 37.75
C ALA A 82 -25.06 16.54 38.59
N ASN A 83 -24.66 15.45 37.94
CA ASN A 83 -24.15 14.26 38.61
C ASN A 83 -22.83 14.52 39.35
N GLN A 84 -21.94 15.32 38.78
CA GLN A 84 -20.70 15.75 39.43
C GLN A 84 -21.03 16.53 40.70
N SER A 85 -21.88 17.55 40.61
CA SER A 85 -22.29 18.34 41.77
C SER A 85 -22.93 17.47 42.87
N ALA A 86 -23.79 16.52 42.49
CA ALA A 86 -24.42 15.61 43.44
C ALA A 86 -23.42 14.64 44.10
N LYS A 87 -22.38 14.21 43.37
CA LYS A 87 -21.30 13.40 43.93
C LYS A 87 -20.40 14.20 44.85
N GLU A 88 -20.08 15.45 44.50
CA GLU A 88 -19.31 16.36 45.34
C GLU A 88 -20.04 16.65 46.65
N GLU A 89 -21.36 16.84 46.62
CA GLU A 89 -22.17 17.01 47.84
C GLU A 89 -22.12 15.76 48.72
N LYS A 90 -22.32 14.56 48.14
CA LYS A 90 -22.19 13.30 48.87
C LYS A 90 -20.79 13.07 49.45
N LEU A 91 -19.73 13.46 48.73
CA LEU A 91 -18.37 13.39 49.23
C LEU A 91 -18.21 14.30 50.44
N ARG A 92 -18.67 15.56 50.37
CA ARG A 92 -18.63 16.46 51.54
C ARG A 92 -19.40 15.91 52.74
N GLU A 93 -20.57 15.30 52.53
CA GLU A 93 -21.34 14.66 53.61
C GLU A 93 -20.61 13.45 54.21
N LEU A 94 -19.93 12.65 53.37
CA LEU A 94 -19.15 11.51 53.84
C LEU A 94 -17.88 11.96 54.56
N ASP A 95 -17.20 12.98 54.07
CA ASP A 95 -16.02 13.57 54.69
C ASP A 95 -16.37 14.18 56.05
N ALA A 96 -17.49 14.91 56.15
CA ALA A 96 -17.99 15.43 57.43
C ALA A 96 -18.27 14.30 58.42
N ARG A 97 -18.99 13.25 57.98
CA ARG A 97 -19.24 12.07 58.82
C ARG A 97 -17.96 11.34 59.22
N ALA A 98 -16.99 11.25 58.33
CA ALA A 98 -15.70 10.63 58.61
C ALA A 98 -14.93 11.43 59.67
N CYS A 99 -14.88 12.76 59.53
CA CYS A 99 -14.30 13.67 60.52
C CYS A 99 -15.00 13.54 61.88
N ASP A 100 -16.34 13.51 61.93
CA ASP A 100 -17.10 13.36 63.18
C ASP A 100 -16.78 12.03 63.89
N VAL A 101 -16.77 10.92 63.13
CA VAL A 101 -16.42 9.60 63.67
C VAL A 101 -14.97 9.55 64.13
N GLN A 102 -14.04 10.13 63.38
CA GLN A 102 -12.63 10.20 63.77
C GLN A 102 -12.43 11.03 65.03
N MET A 103 -13.10 12.18 65.13
CA MET A 103 -13.05 13.03 66.32
C MET A 103 -13.62 12.32 67.55
N LEU A 104 -14.76 11.63 67.41
CA LEU A 104 -15.37 10.86 68.50
C LEU A 104 -14.49 9.68 68.96
N LYS A 105 -13.82 8.98 68.03
CA LYS A 105 -13.03 7.79 68.36
C LYS A 105 -11.60 8.09 68.80
N PHE A 106 -10.98 9.10 68.21
CA PHE A 106 -9.54 9.36 68.34
C PHE A 106 -9.22 10.74 68.92
N GLY A 107 -10.21 11.64 69.07
CA GLY A 107 -10.00 12.99 69.58
C GLY A 107 -9.20 13.91 68.66
N GLN A 108 -8.84 13.43 67.46
CA GLN A 108 -8.11 14.15 66.42
C GLN A 108 -8.50 13.59 65.04
N VAL A 109 -8.38 14.42 64.00
CA VAL A 109 -8.50 13.96 62.61
C VAL A 109 -7.25 13.16 62.29
N VAL A 110 -7.43 11.89 61.94
CA VAL A 110 -6.33 10.98 61.64
C VAL A 110 -6.17 10.91 60.12
N ASP A 111 -4.97 11.22 59.65
CA ASP A 111 -4.60 10.99 58.25
C ASP A 111 -4.45 9.48 58.01
N LEU A 112 -5.54 8.87 57.55
CA LEU A 112 -5.60 7.44 57.26
C LEU A 112 -4.67 7.07 56.10
N ASP A 113 -4.40 7.97 55.17
CA ASP A 113 -3.52 7.73 54.03
C ASP A 113 -2.05 7.72 54.47
N ALA A 114 -1.67 8.59 55.39
CA ALA A 114 -0.35 8.54 56.02
C ALA A 114 -0.16 7.24 56.81
N ILE A 115 -1.17 6.78 57.56
CA ILE A 115 -1.12 5.50 58.29
C ILE A 115 -1.10 4.31 57.32
N GLU A 116 -1.82 4.34 56.21
CA GLU A 116 -1.79 3.30 55.18
C GLU A 116 -0.45 3.28 54.43
N SER A 117 0.18 4.44 54.20
CA SER A 117 1.53 4.50 53.62
C SER A 117 2.61 3.96 54.55
N VAL A 118 2.46 4.17 55.86
CA VAL A 118 3.37 3.66 56.91
C VAL A 118 3.09 2.18 57.18
N GLY A 119 1.82 1.77 57.07
CA GLY A 119 1.39 0.39 57.04
C GLY A 119 1.70 -0.25 55.70
N VAL A 120 2.99 -0.43 55.38
CA VAL A 120 3.47 -1.14 54.19
C VAL A 120 2.68 -2.44 54.06
N ASN A 121 1.67 -2.44 53.18
CA ASN A 121 0.95 -3.64 52.85
C ASN A 121 1.92 -4.48 52.01
N LYS A 122 2.72 -5.29 52.68
CA LYS A 122 3.77 -6.13 52.06
C LYS A 122 3.20 -6.90 50.87
N GLY A 123 1.94 -7.34 50.95
CA GLY A 123 1.25 -7.99 49.84
C GLY A 123 1.06 -7.10 48.61
N ALA A 124 0.80 -5.80 48.78
CA ALA A 124 0.65 -4.86 47.66
C ALA A 124 1.98 -4.57 46.97
N GLU A 125 3.07 -4.39 47.72
CA GLU A 125 4.40 -4.19 47.13
C GLU A 125 4.96 -5.49 46.51
N ASP A 126 4.75 -6.64 47.14
CA ASP A 126 5.10 -7.95 46.55
C ASP A 126 4.31 -8.21 45.24
N LEU A 127 3.03 -7.83 45.20
CA LEU A 127 2.21 -7.96 44.01
C LEU A 127 2.69 -7.01 42.90
N LYS A 128 3.03 -5.77 43.24
CA LYS A 128 3.58 -4.77 42.31
C LYS A 128 4.93 -5.21 41.75
N GLU A 129 5.79 -5.79 42.57
CA GLU A 129 7.07 -6.34 42.11
C GLU A 129 6.85 -7.54 41.18
N ARG A 130 5.90 -8.42 41.50
CA ARG A 130 5.53 -9.56 40.67
C ARG A 130 4.94 -9.12 39.32
N ILE A 131 4.11 -8.08 39.30
CA ILE A 131 3.60 -7.46 38.07
C ILE A 131 4.76 -6.95 37.22
N LYS A 132 5.67 -6.16 37.80
CA LYS A 132 6.85 -5.64 37.08
C LYS A 132 7.71 -6.76 36.48
N ARG A 133 7.93 -7.86 37.21
CA ARG A 133 8.67 -9.03 36.69
C ARG A 133 7.96 -9.67 35.50
N VAL A 134 6.64 -9.79 35.56
CA VAL A 134 5.83 -10.31 34.46
C VAL A 134 5.90 -9.37 33.25
N GLU A 135 5.70 -8.06 33.44
CA GLU A 135 5.77 -7.06 32.38
C GLU A 135 7.10 -7.13 31.63
N VAL A 136 8.23 -7.16 32.35
CA VAL A 136 9.56 -7.27 31.73
C VAL A 136 9.71 -8.57 30.93
N SER A 137 9.16 -9.69 31.42
CA SER A 137 9.20 -10.96 30.68
C SER A 137 8.34 -10.93 29.41
N GLN A 138 7.17 -10.29 29.48
CA GLN A 138 6.25 -10.15 28.35
C GLN A 138 6.80 -9.20 27.30
N ASP A 139 7.42 -8.09 27.71
CA ASP A 139 8.09 -7.15 26.80
C ASP A 139 9.22 -7.83 26.03
N ARG A 140 10.03 -8.65 26.70
CA ARG A 140 11.07 -9.44 26.03
C ARG A 140 10.48 -10.43 25.03
N ALA A 141 9.38 -11.12 25.39
CA ALA A 141 8.70 -12.04 24.49
C ALA A 141 8.11 -11.31 23.27
N LEU A 142 7.50 -10.14 23.47
CA LEU A 142 6.98 -9.28 22.42
C LEU A 142 8.08 -8.83 21.46
N GLN A 143 9.22 -8.37 21.98
CA GLN A 143 10.37 -7.97 21.16
C GLN A 143 10.90 -9.14 20.32
N ALA A 144 11.02 -10.33 20.92
CA ALA A 144 11.43 -11.53 20.20
C ALA A 144 10.44 -11.92 19.09
N MET A 145 9.14 -11.85 19.35
CA MET A 145 8.10 -12.12 18.35
C MET A 145 8.08 -11.07 17.24
N GLN A 146 8.26 -9.79 17.56
CA GLN A 146 8.40 -8.72 16.57
C GLN A 146 9.63 -8.92 15.68
N ALA A 147 10.75 -9.34 16.25
CA ALA A 147 11.96 -9.65 15.48
C ALA A 147 11.74 -10.83 14.51
N LYS A 148 11.06 -11.90 14.97
CA LYS A 148 10.65 -13.03 14.11
C LYS A 148 9.71 -12.58 12.98
N LEU A 149 8.69 -11.77 13.31
CA LEU A 149 7.76 -11.22 12.32
C LEU A 149 8.49 -10.39 11.26
N LYS A 150 9.45 -9.54 11.68
CA LYS A 150 10.25 -8.73 10.76
C LYS A 150 11.10 -9.59 9.82
N ARG A 151 11.72 -10.66 10.33
CA ARG A 151 12.47 -11.62 9.50
C ARG A 151 11.57 -12.32 8.49
N ALA A 152 10.46 -12.89 8.94
CA ALA A 152 9.49 -13.56 8.08
C ALA A 152 8.92 -12.62 6.98
N LYS A 153 8.61 -11.37 7.32
CA LYS A 153 8.19 -10.35 6.35
C LYS A 153 9.27 -10.08 5.30
N LEU A 154 10.53 -10.03 5.70
CA LEU A 154 11.66 -9.76 4.80
C LEU A 154 11.92 -10.95 3.88
N GLU A 155 11.79 -12.17 4.37
CA GLU A 155 11.86 -13.41 3.57
C GLU A 155 10.72 -13.47 2.54
N LEU A 156 9.48 -13.21 2.96
CA LEU A 156 8.34 -13.15 2.05
C LEU A 156 8.52 -12.08 0.98
N LYS A 157 9.02 -10.90 1.36
CA LYS A 157 9.35 -9.83 0.41
C LYS A 157 10.37 -10.32 -0.62
N ARG A 158 11.48 -10.92 -0.17
CA ARG A 158 12.51 -11.46 -1.08
C ARG A 158 11.95 -12.51 -2.03
N ALA A 159 11.13 -13.44 -1.52
CA ALA A 159 10.50 -14.46 -2.36
C ALA A 159 9.54 -13.84 -3.39
N THR A 160 8.76 -12.84 -2.98
CA THR A 160 7.87 -12.09 -3.88
C THR A 160 8.66 -11.32 -4.94
N ASP A 161 9.74 -10.65 -4.55
CA ASP A 161 10.60 -9.89 -5.46
C ASP A 161 11.26 -10.83 -6.49
N GLN A 162 11.74 -12.01 -6.06
CA GLN A 162 12.29 -13.04 -6.95
C GLN A 162 11.22 -13.60 -7.90
N SER A 163 10.04 -13.94 -7.39
CA SER A 163 8.94 -14.45 -8.20
C SER A 163 8.48 -13.42 -9.23
N SER A 164 8.37 -12.14 -8.84
CA SER A 164 8.05 -11.04 -9.74
C SER A 164 9.12 -10.85 -10.82
N ALA A 165 10.41 -10.93 -10.46
CA ALA A 165 11.51 -10.87 -11.42
C ALA A 165 11.46 -12.02 -12.44
N SER A 166 11.19 -13.25 -12.00
CA SER A 166 11.02 -14.41 -12.88
C SER A 166 9.80 -14.27 -13.79
N LEU A 167 8.65 -13.80 -13.27
CA LEU A 167 7.45 -13.56 -14.08
C LEU A 167 7.69 -12.47 -15.13
N ASN A 168 8.39 -11.38 -14.78
CA ASN A 168 8.76 -10.34 -15.73
C ASN A 168 9.72 -10.89 -16.81
N ALA A 169 10.67 -11.75 -16.45
CA ALA A 169 11.54 -12.40 -17.43
C ALA A 169 10.75 -13.31 -18.38
N VAL A 170 9.78 -14.08 -17.86
CA VAL A 170 8.88 -14.91 -18.67
C VAL A 170 8.01 -14.05 -19.59
N ALA A 171 7.46 -12.95 -19.09
CA ALA A 171 6.67 -12.01 -19.90
C ALA A 171 7.51 -11.43 -21.05
N ASN A 172 8.75 -11.02 -20.78
CA ASN A 172 9.67 -10.51 -21.81
C ASN A 172 10.03 -11.60 -22.84
N LEU A 173 10.28 -12.84 -22.42
CA LEU A 173 10.54 -13.96 -23.32
C LEU A 173 9.31 -14.29 -24.17
N PHE A 174 8.11 -14.23 -23.59
CA PHE A 174 6.87 -14.45 -24.31
C PHE A 174 6.63 -13.36 -25.36
N GLU A 175 6.94 -12.10 -25.04
CA GLU A 175 6.89 -11.00 -26.00
C GLU A 175 7.88 -11.21 -27.16
N GLN A 176 9.13 -11.60 -26.85
CA GLN A 176 10.13 -11.94 -27.87
C GLN A 176 9.70 -13.13 -28.73
N GLN A 177 9.16 -14.19 -28.11
CA GLN A 177 8.61 -15.34 -28.83
C GLN A 177 7.50 -14.89 -29.79
N HIS A 178 6.55 -14.09 -29.32
CA HIS A 178 5.46 -13.60 -30.13
C HIS A 178 5.94 -12.74 -31.31
N GLN A 179 6.91 -11.85 -31.08
CA GLN A 179 7.55 -11.06 -32.14
C GLN A 179 8.26 -11.95 -33.18
N LEU A 180 8.96 -12.98 -32.73
CA LEU A 180 9.64 -13.94 -33.61
C LEU A 180 8.65 -14.80 -34.40
N GLU A 181 7.59 -15.31 -33.76
CA GLU A 181 6.52 -16.06 -34.43
C GLU A 181 5.80 -15.20 -35.47
N GLY A 182 5.50 -13.93 -35.15
CA GLY A 182 4.94 -12.98 -36.11
C GLY A 182 5.87 -12.77 -37.31
N SER A 183 7.17 -12.55 -37.05
CA SER A 183 8.19 -12.40 -38.08
C SER A 183 8.38 -13.67 -38.91
N LEU A 184 8.31 -14.85 -38.29
CA LEU A 184 8.47 -16.15 -38.93
C LEU A 184 7.26 -16.45 -39.82
N ASN A 185 6.04 -16.25 -39.32
CA ASN A 185 4.81 -16.39 -40.10
C ASN A 185 4.80 -15.43 -41.29
N GLN A 186 5.25 -14.19 -41.11
CA GLN A 186 5.39 -13.23 -42.21
C GLN A 186 6.40 -13.72 -43.26
N LYS A 187 7.58 -14.19 -42.83
CA LYS A 187 8.61 -14.75 -43.73
C LYS A 187 8.16 -16.06 -44.38
N GLN A 188 7.36 -16.88 -43.70
CA GLN A 188 6.85 -18.13 -44.21
C GLN A 188 5.74 -17.89 -45.24
N GLN A 189 4.86 -16.90 -45.03
CA GLN A 189 3.93 -16.42 -46.06
C GLN A 189 4.67 -15.89 -47.29
N GLN A 190 5.81 -15.21 -47.12
CA GLN A 190 6.66 -14.77 -48.24
C GLN A 190 7.40 -15.92 -48.96
N LYS A 191 7.63 -17.07 -48.31
CA LYS A 191 8.34 -18.24 -48.86
C LYS A 191 7.43 -19.34 -49.40
N VAL A 192 6.11 -19.14 -49.48
CA VAL A 192 5.19 -20.07 -50.17
C VAL A 192 5.30 -19.90 -51.70
N ALA A 193 6.52 -19.96 -52.23
CA ALA A 193 6.77 -20.42 -53.59
C ALA A 193 7.06 -21.94 -53.48
N PRO A 194 6.43 -22.81 -54.29
CA PRO A 194 6.56 -24.24 -54.14
C PRO A 194 8.01 -24.67 -54.40
N ARG A 195 8.71 -25.12 -53.36
CA ARG A 195 10.06 -25.70 -53.44
C ARG A 195 9.94 -27.22 -53.35
N GLU A 196 10.47 -27.93 -54.35
CA GLU A 196 10.22 -29.36 -54.53
C GLU A 196 10.82 -30.21 -53.37
N PRO A 197 9.99 -31.00 -52.65
CA PRO A 197 10.39 -31.75 -51.45
C PRO A 197 11.17 -33.05 -51.73
N THR A 198 11.39 -33.40 -52.99
CA THR A 198 11.95 -34.69 -53.42
C THR A 198 13.48 -34.71 -53.35
N LEU A 199 14.14 -33.64 -53.79
CA LEU A 199 15.60 -33.52 -53.81
C LEU A 199 16.20 -33.47 -52.40
N GLU A 200 15.65 -32.65 -51.51
CA GLU A 200 16.14 -32.51 -50.13
C GLU A 200 16.01 -33.80 -49.32
N ARG A 201 15.00 -34.62 -49.62
CA ARG A 201 14.78 -35.89 -48.92
C ARG A 201 15.77 -36.96 -49.37
N SER A 202 16.11 -36.97 -50.65
CA SER A 202 17.16 -37.83 -51.20
C SER A 202 18.54 -37.44 -50.65
N GLU A 203 18.87 -36.16 -50.65
CA GLU A 203 20.13 -35.64 -50.10
C GLU A 203 20.27 -35.93 -48.60
N ARG A 204 19.20 -35.73 -47.81
CA ARG A 204 19.20 -36.12 -46.39
C ARG A 204 19.44 -37.61 -46.20
N ASN A 205 18.82 -38.46 -47.00
CA ASN A 205 19.00 -39.90 -46.90
C ASN A 205 20.45 -40.31 -47.25
N SER A 206 21.04 -39.70 -48.28
CA SER A 206 22.46 -39.89 -48.64
C SER A 206 23.40 -39.45 -47.52
N LEU A 207 23.14 -38.31 -46.89
CA LEU A 207 23.93 -37.83 -45.75
C LEU A 207 23.79 -38.75 -44.53
N VAL A 208 22.59 -39.25 -44.23
CA VAL A 208 22.37 -40.21 -43.14
C VAL A 208 23.10 -41.53 -43.41
N GLN A 209 23.12 -42.00 -44.65
CA GLN A 209 23.89 -43.19 -45.03
C GLN A 209 25.39 -42.96 -44.87
N LEU A 210 25.92 -41.81 -45.31
CA LEU A 210 27.32 -41.47 -45.15
C LEU A 210 27.76 -41.45 -43.68
N VAL A 211 26.95 -40.83 -42.80
CA VAL A 211 27.22 -40.81 -41.35
C VAL A 211 27.25 -42.22 -40.76
N LYS A 212 26.34 -43.11 -41.18
CA LYS A 212 26.35 -44.51 -40.73
C LYS A 212 27.60 -45.27 -41.17
N ILE A 213 28.09 -45.00 -42.37
CA ILE A 213 29.33 -45.62 -42.89
C ILE A 213 30.53 -45.12 -42.10
N GLN A 214 30.66 -43.80 -41.92
CA GLN A 214 31.74 -43.18 -41.15
C GLN A 214 31.74 -43.64 -39.68
N ALA A 215 30.58 -43.82 -39.06
CA ALA A 215 30.49 -44.35 -37.69
C ALA A 215 31.06 -45.78 -37.59
N LYS A 216 30.78 -46.63 -38.58
CA LYS A 216 31.36 -47.99 -38.63
C LYS A 216 32.86 -47.96 -38.87
N GLU A 217 33.34 -47.05 -39.70
CA GLU A 217 34.77 -46.86 -39.98
C GLU A 217 35.52 -46.38 -38.73
N VAL A 218 34.94 -45.44 -37.97
CA VAL A 218 35.48 -45.01 -36.68
C VAL A 218 35.55 -46.16 -35.67
N GLU A 219 34.53 -47.02 -35.60
CA GLU A 219 34.58 -48.20 -34.72
C GLU A 219 35.63 -49.22 -35.17
N ALA A 220 35.79 -49.43 -36.48
CA ALA A 220 36.85 -50.29 -37.03
C ALA A 220 38.25 -49.76 -36.68
N LEU A 221 38.47 -48.46 -36.85
CA LEU A 221 39.74 -47.79 -36.50
C LEU A 221 40.00 -47.85 -34.98
N LYS A 222 38.99 -47.71 -34.14
CA LYS A 222 39.12 -47.90 -32.68
C LYS A 222 39.55 -49.33 -32.33
N LEU A 223 39.00 -50.33 -33.00
CA LEU A 223 39.39 -51.74 -32.81
C LEU A 223 40.84 -51.97 -33.27
N GLU A 224 41.24 -51.40 -34.39
CA GLU A 224 42.62 -51.47 -34.89
C GLU A 224 43.61 -50.81 -33.93
N ILE A 225 43.31 -49.60 -33.43
CA ILE A 225 44.12 -48.92 -32.40
C ILE A 225 44.24 -49.80 -31.14
N ASN A 226 43.15 -50.44 -30.70
CA ASN A 226 43.18 -51.35 -29.56
C ASN A 226 44.02 -52.61 -29.82
N MET A 227 43.99 -53.15 -31.04
CA MET A 227 44.83 -54.28 -31.45
C MET A 227 46.31 -53.90 -31.53
N LEU A 228 46.63 -52.72 -32.07
CA LEU A 228 47.99 -52.19 -32.13
C LEU A 228 48.52 -51.87 -30.72
N ARG A 229 47.69 -51.32 -29.82
CA ARG A 229 48.02 -51.15 -28.39
C ARG A 229 48.35 -52.47 -27.70
N ARG A 230 47.68 -53.57 -28.05
CA ARG A 230 47.93 -54.91 -27.48
C ARG A 230 49.15 -55.61 -28.10
N LYS A 231 49.48 -55.34 -29.36
CA LYS A 231 50.64 -55.93 -30.06
C LYS A 231 51.95 -55.12 -29.95
N GLY A 232 51.90 -53.86 -29.52
CA GLY A 232 53.07 -53.00 -29.27
C GLY A 232 53.84 -53.29 -27.97
N GLY A 233 53.53 -54.39 -27.27
CA GLY A 233 54.14 -54.79 -25.99
C GLY A 233 55.01 -56.06 -26.06
N HIS A 234 55.55 -56.40 -27.23
CA HIS A 234 56.47 -57.53 -27.38
C HIS A 234 57.68 -57.15 -28.26
N VAL A 235 58.55 -56.31 -27.69
CA VAL A 235 59.95 -56.22 -28.12
C VAL A 235 60.65 -57.45 -27.53
N TYR A 236 60.82 -58.51 -28.32
CA TYR A 236 61.74 -59.59 -27.95
C TYR A 236 63.16 -59.03 -28.00
N THR A 237 63.69 -58.63 -26.84
CA THR A 237 65.12 -58.63 -26.58
C THR A 237 65.54 -60.08 -26.34
N GLY A 238 66.02 -60.76 -27.38
CA GLY A 238 66.74 -62.03 -27.26
C GLY A 238 68.24 -61.75 -27.37
N GLY A 239 68.93 -61.61 -26.23
CA GLY A 239 70.38 -61.69 -26.13
C GLY A 239 70.77 -63.11 -25.69
N LYS A 240 71.91 -63.58 -26.23
CA LYS A 240 72.75 -64.73 -25.83
C LYS A 240 72.19 -65.76 -24.85
#